data_AF-A0A9W4CZL7-F1
#
_entry.id   AF-A0A9W4CZL7-F1
#
_cell.length_a   1.000
_cell.length_b   1.000
_cell.length_c   1.000
_cell.angle_alpha   90.00
_cell.angle_beta   90.00
_cell.angle_gamma   90.00
#
_symmetry.space_group_name_H-M   'P 1'
#
loop_
_entity.id
_entity.type
_entity.pdbx_description
1 polymer ?
#
loop_
_entity_poly.entity_id
_entity_poly.type
_entity_poly.pdbx_seq_one_letter_code
_entity_poly.pdbx_strand_id
1 'polypeptide(L)'
;MKNPLEAMEIVNLDHLGIVAGIIDEMELVEEVNKKVGLRAKEAVSPGQVMKAMILNGLGFLSAPLYLFENFFIGKATEHLIGEGVTAEQLNDDRIGRALDKYYEVGTTKLFTAIALKAAQKFQVERENVHLDSSSISVEGEYKSKEEENQEEEEEMKAIKIVHGYSRDKRPDLKQFIIDMVVSGDGDVPLYLKIDDGNADDKSVFVERLKEFTHQWTFEGICVADSALYTAENIGAMTGMKWITRVPFIFYSECIREKTRESGSNSDDNGIVLVSV
;
A
#
# COMPACT_ATOMS: atom_id res chain seq x y z
N MET A 1 -43.16 -29.26 -13.79
CA MET A 1 -41.78 -29.08 -14.30
C MET A 1 -41.62 -27.60 -14.58
N LYS A 2 -40.73 -26.90 -13.87
CA LYS A 2 -40.43 -25.48 -14.16
C LYS A 2 -39.87 -25.37 -15.59
N ASN A 3 -40.20 -24.29 -16.27
CA ASN A 3 -39.77 -24.05 -17.65
C ASN A 3 -38.22 -23.99 -17.68
N PRO A 4 -37.50 -24.67 -18.58
CA PRO A 4 -36.03 -24.65 -18.60
C PRO A 4 -35.42 -23.25 -18.71
N LEU A 5 -36.16 -22.28 -19.25
CA LEU A 5 -35.78 -20.85 -19.28
C LEU A 5 -35.95 -20.15 -17.93
N GLU A 6 -36.79 -20.64 -17.01
CA GLU A 6 -36.89 -20.16 -15.63
C GLU A 6 -35.77 -20.70 -14.72
N ALA A 7 -34.93 -21.61 -15.23
CA ALA A 7 -33.81 -22.20 -14.50
C ALA A 7 -32.44 -21.66 -14.95
N MET A 8 -32.41 -20.73 -15.90
CA MET A 8 -31.17 -20.15 -16.43
C MET A 8 -31.03 -18.70 -15.94
N GLU A 9 -30.15 -18.50 -14.97
CA GLU A 9 -29.79 -17.17 -14.50
C GLU A 9 -28.63 -16.65 -15.36
N ILE A 10 -28.84 -15.49 -16.00
CA ILE A 10 -27.79 -14.81 -16.77
C ILE A 10 -27.17 -13.77 -15.85
N VAL A 11 -25.90 -13.95 -15.54
CA VAL A 11 -25.10 -13.05 -14.69
C VAL A 11 -23.91 -12.52 -15.47
N ASN A 12 -23.50 -11.29 -15.16
CA ASN A 12 -22.35 -10.66 -15.80
C ASN A 12 -21.07 -10.86 -14.96
N LEU A 13 -19.99 -11.23 -15.64
CA LEU A 13 -18.63 -11.30 -15.08
C LEU A 13 -17.78 -10.08 -15.44
N ASP A 14 -18.01 -9.48 -16.61
CA ASP A 14 -17.26 -8.34 -17.14
C ASP A 14 -15.72 -8.52 -17.02
N HIS A 15 -14.98 -7.44 -16.79
CA HIS A 15 -13.54 -7.48 -16.48
C HIS A 15 -13.25 -8.03 -15.08
N LEU A 16 -14.27 -8.09 -14.22
CA LEU A 16 -14.14 -8.51 -12.81
C LEU A 16 -13.71 -9.97 -12.69
N GLY A 17 -14.07 -10.81 -13.67
CA GLY A 17 -13.61 -12.21 -13.71
C GLY A 17 -12.09 -12.34 -13.80
N ILE A 18 -11.43 -11.45 -14.55
CA ILE A 18 -9.95 -11.44 -14.67
C ILE A 18 -9.33 -11.02 -13.34
N VAL A 19 -9.85 -9.94 -12.74
CA VAL A 19 -9.38 -9.44 -11.44
C VAL A 19 -9.58 -10.50 -10.35
N ALA A 20 -10.76 -11.11 -10.29
CA ALA A 20 -11.07 -12.17 -9.34
C ALA A 20 -10.14 -13.38 -9.51
N GLY A 21 -9.86 -13.78 -10.76
CA GLY A 21 -8.94 -14.86 -11.07
C GLY A 21 -7.52 -14.62 -10.56
N ILE A 22 -6.99 -13.40 -10.72
CA ILE A 22 -5.66 -13.03 -10.18
C ILE A 22 -5.67 -13.06 -8.64
N ILE A 23 -6.73 -12.54 -8.02
CA ILE A 23 -6.91 -12.55 -6.55
C ILE A 23 -6.95 -13.98 -6.01
N ASP A 24 -7.61 -14.89 -6.73
CA ASP A 24 -7.69 -16.31 -6.36
C ASP A 24 -6.35 -17.02 -6.59
N GLU A 25 -5.68 -16.73 -7.70
CA GLU A 25 -4.37 -17.31 -8.01
C GLU A 25 -3.31 -16.95 -6.96
N MET A 26 -3.33 -15.71 -6.47
CA MET A 26 -2.45 -15.26 -5.39
C MET A 26 -2.92 -15.66 -3.97
N GLU A 27 -4.08 -16.33 -3.87
CA GLU A 27 -4.69 -16.79 -2.62
C GLU A 27 -4.80 -15.66 -1.56
N LEU A 28 -5.24 -14.48 -2.01
CA LEU A 28 -5.38 -13.30 -1.17
C LEU A 28 -6.43 -13.51 -0.08
N VAL A 29 -7.56 -14.13 -0.44
CA VAL A 29 -8.68 -14.37 0.49
C VAL A 29 -8.19 -15.21 1.68
N GLU A 30 -7.43 -16.27 1.42
CA GLU A 30 -6.87 -17.17 2.41
C GLU A 30 -5.86 -16.46 3.30
N GLU A 31 -4.96 -15.66 2.73
CA GLU A 31 -3.95 -14.94 3.51
C GLU A 31 -4.58 -13.89 4.42
N VAL A 32 -5.57 -13.14 3.92
CA VAL A 32 -6.32 -12.18 4.72
C VAL A 32 -7.08 -12.90 5.84
N ASN A 33 -7.78 -13.99 5.53
CA ASN A 33 -8.51 -14.77 6.53
C ASN A 33 -7.59 -15.35 7.61
N LYS A 34 -6.36 -15.75 7.25
CA LYS A 34 -5.34 -16.22 8.19
C LYS A 34 -4.84 -15.11 9.10
N LYS A 35 -4.63 -13.90 8.58
CA LYS A 35 -4.11 -12.75 9.35
C LYS A 35 -5.17 -12.10 10.23
N VAL A 36 -6.38 -11.98 9.71
CA VAL A 36 -7.50 -11.28 10.36
C VAL A 36 -8.32 -12.22 11.25
N GLY A 37 -8.35 -13.51 10.91
CA GLY A 37 -9.15 -14.50 11.61
C GLY A 37 -10.60 -14.57 11.13
N LEU A 38 -11.17 -15.77 11.23
CA LEU A 38 -12.56 -16.07 10.88
C LEU A 38 -13.45 -16.07 12.12
N ARG A 39 -14.71 -15.66 11.96
CA ARG A 39 -15.75 -15.87 12.99
C ARG A 39 -16.86 -16.73 12.41
N ALA A 40 -17.29 -17.76 13.14
CA ALA A 40 -18.27 -18.74 12.66
C ALA A 40 -19.64 -18.17 12.26
N LYS A 41 -19.98 -16.96 12.74
CA LYS A 41 -21.24 -16.28 12.42
C LYS A 41 -21.13 -15.31 11.23
N GLU A 42 -19.95 -15.14 10.65
CA GLU A 42 -19.76 -14.26 9.49
C GLU A 42 -20.12 -15.01 8.21
N ALA A 43 -21.18 -14.55 7.54
CA ALA A 43 -21.58 -15.10 6.24
C ALA A 43 -20.52 -14.84 5.16
N VAL A 44 -19.85 -13.68 5.22
CA VAL A 44 -18.78 -13.30 4.31
C VAL A 44 -17.51 -13.07 5.11
N SER A 45 -16.46 -13.83 4.81
CA SER A 45 -15.18 -13.76 5.50
C SER A 45 -14.46 -12.41 5.24
N PRO A 46 -13.52 -11.98 6.10
CA PRO A 46 -12.73 -10.77 5.85
C PRO A 46 -12.01 -10.80 4.49
N GLY A 47 -11.40 -11.91 4.10
CA GLY A 47 -10.75 -12.04 2.80
C GLY A 47 -11.71 -11.84 1.62
N GLN A 48 -12.92 -12.40 1.72
CA GLN A 48 -13.96 -12.18 0.70
C GLN A 48 -14.43 -10.72 0.65
N VAL A 49 -14.54 -10.06 1.80
CA VAL A 49 -14.83 -8.62 1.86
C VAL A 49 -13.72 -7.81 1.17
N MET A 50 -12.44 -8.12 1.43
CA MET A 50 -11.32 -7.45 0.75
C MET A 50 -11.38 -7.68 -0.78
N LYS A 51 -11.62 -8.91 -1.23
CA LYS A 51 -11.81 -9.22 -2.65
C LYS A 51 -12.95 -8.38 -3.24
N ALA A 52 -14.09 -8.30 -2.57
CA ALA A 52 -15.22 -7.47 -3.01
C ALA A 52 -14.83 -5.99 -3.12
N MET A 53 -14.08 -5.45 -2.16
CA MET A 53 -13.62 -4.06 -2.18
C MET A 53 -12.69 -3.78 -3.37
N ILE A 54 -11.78 -4.69 -3.70
CA ILE A 54 -10.90 -4.57 -4.86
C ILE A 54 -11.72 -4.59 -6.16
N LEU A 55 -12.67 -5.51 -6.28
CA LEU A 55 -13.56 -5.58 -7.45
C LEU A 55 -14.39 -4.31 -7.61
N ASN A 56 -14.90 -3.74 -6.51
CA ASN A 56 -15.63 -2.48 -6.53
C ASN A 56 -14.74 -1.30 -6.93
N GLY A 57 -13.55 -1.18 -6.35
CA GLY A 57 -12.58 -0.12 -6.66
C GLY A 57 -12.12 -0.14 -8.12
N LEU A 58 -11.92 -1.33 -8.69
CA LEU A 58 -11.58 -1.51 -10.11
C LEU A 58 -12.83 -1.52 -11.03
N GLY A 59 -14.03 -1.38 -10.45
CA GLY A 59 -15.28 -1.22 -11.18
C GLY A 59 -15.56 0.21 -11.64
N PHE A 60 -14.62 1.13 -11.45
CA PHE A 60 -14.74 2.57 -11.80
C PHE A 60 -15.92 3.28 -11.14
N LEU A 61 -16.31 2.87 -9.93
CA LEU A 61 -17.37 3.53 -9.17
C LEU A 61 -16.80 4.31 -7.99
N SER A 62 -16.99 5.62 -8.01
CA SER A 62 -16.87 6.47 -6.82
C SER A 62 -18.22 6.54 -6.13
N ALA A 63 -18.58 5.50 -5.38
CA ALA A 63 -19.86 5.43 -4.65
C ALA A 63 -19.62 5.43 -3.13
N PRO A 64 -20.48 6.10 -2.34
CA PRO A 64 -20.48 5.97 -0.89
C PRO A 64 -20.64 4.53 -0.42
N LEU A 65 -20.13 4.22 0.79
CA LEU A 65 -20.12 2.86 1.35
C LEU A 65 -21.51 2.21 1.44
N TYR A 66 -22.56 2.99 1.72
CA TYR A 66 -23.95 2.49 1.78
C TYR A 66 -24.52 2.05 0.43
N LEU A 67 -23.84 2.34 -0.68
CA LEU A 67 -24.20 1.87 -2.03
C LEU A 67 -23.35 0.67 -2.48
N PHE A 68 -22.51 0.11 -1.60
CA PHE A 68 -21.59 -0.96 -1.97
C PHE A 68 -22.32 -2.22 -2.49
N GLU A 69 -23.44 -2.59 -1.84
CA GLU A 69 -24.32 -3.67 -2.29
C GLU A 69 -24.81 -3.47 -3.73
N ASN A 70 -25.19 -2.24 -4.10
CA ASN A 70 -25.76 -1.93 -5.41
C ASN A 70 -24.79 -2.20 -6.55
N PHE A 71 -23.48 -2.13 -6.30
CA PHE A 71 -22.49 -2.52 -7.31
C PHE A 71 -22.60 -4.00 -7.68
N PHE A 72 -22.95 -4.86 -6.73
CA PHE A 72 -22.98 -6.31 -6.93
C PHE A 72 -24.31 -6.84 -7.46
N ILE A 73 -25.36 -6.02 -7.54
CA ILE A 73 -26.64 -6.40 -8.15
C ILE A 73 -26.42 -6.80 -9.62
N GLY A 74 -26.86 -8.00 -9.99
CA GLY A 74 -26.73 -8.55 -11.34
C GLY A 74 -25.34 -9.07 -11.72
N LYS A 75 -24.38 -9.07 -10.77
CA LYS A 75 -23.06 -9.67 -10.96
C LYS A 75 -23.04 -11.09 -10.40
N ALA A 76 -22.16 -11.92 -10.94
CA ALA A 76 -21.99 -13.30 -10.49
C ALA A 76 -21.23 -13.39 -9.14
N THR A 77 -21.81 -12.87 -8.04
CA THR A 77 -21.13 -12.78 -6.73
C THR A 77 -20.61 -14.12 -6.23
N GLU A 78 -21.35 -15.21 -6.44
CA GLU A 78 -20.90 -16.55 -6.05
C GLU A 78 -19.63 -16.98 -6.78
N HIS A 79 -19.51 -16.63 -8.06
CA HIS A 79 -18.34 -16.94 -8.86
C HIS A 79 -17.18 -15.96 -8.61
N LEU A 80 -17.50 -14.68 -8.43
CA LEU A 80 -16.51 -13.62 -8.27
C LEU A 80 -15.91 -13.56 -6.87
N ILE A 81 -16.66 -13.91 -5.82
CA ILE A 81 -16.27 -13.69 -4.43
C ILE A 81 -16.22 -15.01 -3.65
N GLY A 82 -17.19 -15.89 -3.85
CA GLY A 82 -17.20 -17.23 -3.27
C GLY A 82 -18.62 -17.77 -3.05
N GLU A 83 -18.71 -19.08 -2.86
CA GLU A 83 -19.98 -19.82 -2.76
C GLU A 83 -20.95 -19.21 -1.73
N GLY A 84 -22.20 -19.02 -2.13
CA GLY A 84 -23.28 -18.50 -1.27
C GLY A 84 -23.20 -17.01 -0.94
N VAL A 85 -22.22 -16.28 -1.49
CA VAL A 85 -22.14 -14.82 -1.31
C VAL A 85 -23.19 -14.13 -2.16
N THR A 86 -24.04 -13.34 -1.52
CA THR A 86 -25.04 -12.50 -2.20
C THR A 86 -24.69 -11.01 -2.10
N ALA A 87 -25.28 -10.18 -2.97
CA ALA A 87 -25.05 -8.74 -2.95
C ALA A 87 -25.46 -8.10 -1.62
N GLU A 88 -26.59 -8.54 -1.04
CA GLU A 88 -27.17 -8.02 0.21
C GLU A 88 -26.24 -8.24 1.42
N GLN A 89 -25.39 -9.26 1.36
CA GLN A 89 -24.39 -9.53 2.41
C GLN A 89 -23.18 -8.58 2.35
N LEU A 90 -23.01 -7.87 1.23
CA LEU A 90 -21.96 -6.88 0.99
C LEU A 90 -22.48 -5.46 1.30
N ASN A 91 -23.12 -5.29 2.44
CA ASN A 91 -23.61 -4.01 2.93
C ASN A 91 -22.54 -3.25 3.73
N ASP A 92 -22.79 -1.96 3.97
CA ASP A 92 -21.90 -1.04 4.69
C ASP A 92 -21.52 -1.53 6.08
N ASP A 93 -22.46 -2.11 6.83
CA ASP A 93 -22.19 -2.75 8.13
C ASP A 93 -21.12 -3.83 8.02
N ARG A 94 -21.19 -4.69 7.00
CA ARG A 94 -20.22 -5.76 6.82
C ARG A 94 -18.86 -5.22 6.42
N ILE A 95 -18.82 -4.24 5.51
CA ILE A 95 -17.56 -3.62 5.06
C ILE A 95 -16.91 -2.84 6.20
N GLY A 96 -17.66 -2.04 6.95
CA GLY A 96 -17.18 -1.26 8.10
C GLY A 96 -16.54 -2.16 9.16
N ARG A 97 -17.23 -3.23 9.58
CA ARG A 97 -16.66 -4.22 10.53
C ARG A 97 -15.43 -4.93 10.00
N ALA A 98 -15.26 -5.05 8.68
CA ALA A 98 -14.04 -5.63 8.10
C ALA A 98 -12.88 -4.62 8.14
N LEU A 99 -13.15 -3.35 7.84
CA LEU A 99 -12.17 -2.25 7.94
C LEU A 99 -11.63 -2.13 9.37
N ASP A 100 -12.51 -2.20 10.39
CA ASP A 100 -12.10 -2.18 11.80
C ASP A 100 -11.11 -3.32 12.10
N LYS A 101 -11.41 -4.53 11.63
CA LYS A 101 -10.51 -5.68 11.81
C LYS A 101 -9.18 -5.52 11.07
N TYR A 102 -9.18 -4.93 9.87
CA TYR A 102 -7.93 -4.66 9.15
C TYR A 102 -7.07 -3.64 9.90
N TYR A 103 -7.71 -2.64 10.50
CA TYR A 103 -7.05 -1.66 11.34
C TYR A 103 -6.44 -2.32 12.59
N GLU A 104 -7.19 -3.18 13.29
CA GLU A 104 -6.71 -3.95 14.45
C GLU A 104 -5.49 -4.84 14.12
N VAL A 105 -5.42 -5.41 12.92
CA VAL A 105 -4.24 -6.19 12.48
C VAL A 105 -3.04 -5.29 12.16
N GLY A 106 -3.30 -4.06 11.73
CA GLY A 106 -2.33 -3.13 11.16
C GLY A 106 -2.24 -3.28 9.65
N THR A 107 -2.60 -2.22 8.93
CA THR A 107 -2.71 -2.20 7.46
C THR A 107 -1.37 -2.50 6.77
N THR A 108 -0.26 -1.95 7.25
CA THR A 108 1.09 -2.26 6.72
C THR A 108 1.44 -3.74 6.87
N LYS A 109 1.17 -4.33 8.05
CA LYS A 109 1.44 -5.76 8.29
C LYS A 109 0.61 -6.65 7.36
N LEU A 110 -0.66 -6.30 7.18
CA LEU A 110 -1.58 -7.02 6.31
C LEU A 110 -1.15 -6.90 4.84
N PHE A 111 -0.82 -5.69 4.39
CA PHE A 111 -0.33 -5.43 3.04
C PHE A 111 0.95 -6.21 2.75
N THR A 112 1.96 -6.11 3.62
CA THR A 112 3.23 -6.82 3.43
C THR A 112 3.05 -8.33 3.36
N ALA A 113 2.14 -8.90 4.16
CA ALA A 113 1.84 -10.33 4.10
C ALA A 113 1.24 -10.75 2.74
N ILE A 114 0.32 -9.97 2.20
CA ILE A 114 -0.28 -10.20 0.88
C ILE A 114 0.78 -10.04 -0.21
N ALA A 115 1.58 -8.98 -0.15
CA ALA A 115 2.65 -8.70 -1.10
C ALA A 115 3.72 -9.80 -1.11
N LEU A 116 4.12 -10.32 0.05
CA LEU A 116 5.01 -11.48 0.19
C LEU A 116 4.46 -12.69 -0.54
N LYS A 117 3.18 -13.00 -0.34
CA LYS A 117 2.52 -14.14 -0.98
C LYS A 117 2.43 -13.95 -2.50
N ALA A 118 2.05 -12.76 -2.95
CA ALA A 118 2.00 -12.38 -4.36
C ALA A 118 3.37 -12.54 -5.04
N ALA A 119 4.41 -11.95 -4.44
CA ALA A 119 5.76 -11.99 -4.96
C ALA A 119 6.29 -13.42 -5.05
N GLN A 120 6.00 -14.28 -4.07
CA GLN A 120 6.35 -15.70 -4.12
C GLN A 120 5.58 -16.44 -5.22
N LYS A 121 4.27 -16.20 -5.35
CA LYS A 121 3.42 -16.87 -6.33
C LYS A 121 3.83 -16.54 -7.76
N PHE A 122 4.07 -15.27 -8.04
CA PHE A 122 4.40 -14.75 -9.37
C PHE A 122 5.92 -14.65 -9.62
N GLN A 123 6.74 -15.10 -8.65
CA GLN A 123 8.20 -15.12 -8.74
C GLN A 123 8.81 -13.74 -9.04
N VAL A 124 8.26 -12.70 -8.41
CA VAL A 124 8.73 -11.32 -8.56
C VAL A 124 10.17 -11.21 -8.07
N GLU A 125 11.05 -10.80 -8.99
CA GLU A 125 12.45 -10.59 -8.70
C GLU A 125 12.62 -9.36 -7.79
N ARG A 126 13.67 -9.36 -6.96
CA ARG A 126 13.91 -8.33 -5.93
C ARG A 126 15.40 -7.97 -5.91
N GLU A 127 15.99 -7.79 -7.08
CA GLU A 127 17.41 -7.41 -7.20
C GLU A 127 17.63 -5.93 -6.87
N ASN A 128 16.62 -5.11 -7.14
CA ASN A 128 16.58 -3.72 -6.77
C ASN A 128 15.15 -3.33 -6.39
N VAL A 129 15.02 -2.39 -5.46
CA VAL A 129 13.74 -1.87 -5.00
C VAL A 129 13.77 -0.36 -5.00
N HIS A 130 12.64 0.26 -5.30
CA HIS A 130 12.49 1.69 -5.35
C HIS A 130 11.61 2.15 -4.21
N LEU A 131 12.11 3.09 -3.40
CA LEU A 131 11.34 3.77 -2.36
C LEU A 131 11.00 5.18 -2.85
N ASP A 132 9.72 5.51 -2.80
CA ASP A 132 9.23 6.87 -2.96
C ASP A 132 8.06 7.15 -2.02
N SER A 133 7.84 8.44 -1.77
CA SER A 133 6.75 8.98 -0.96
C SER A 133 5.82 9.81 -1.84
N SER A 134 4.51 9.66 -1.64
CA SER A 134 3.48 10.42 -2.34
C SER A 134 2.44 10.97 -1.37
N SER A 135 2.10 12.24 -1.52
CA SER A 135 1.00 12.87 -0.78
C SER A 135 -0.33 12.65 -1.49
N ILE A 136 -1.36 12.22 -0.76
CA ILE A 136 -2.74 12.15 -1.26
C ILE A 136 -3.57 13.27 -0.64
N SER A 137 -4.03 14.19 -1.48
CA SER A 137 -4.91 15.28 -1.06
C SER A 137 -6.37 14.84 -0.95
N VAL A 138 -7.06 15.30 0.09
CA VAL A 138 -8.45 14.96 0.38
C VAL A 138 -9.27 16.18 0.79
N GLU A 139 -10.59 16.07 0.59
CA GLU A 139 -11.59 17.05 1.02
C GLU A 139 -12.46 16.45 2.13
N GLY A 140 -12.78 17.25 3.15
CA GLY A 140 -13.59 16.82 4.29
C GLY A 140 -13.19 17.47 5.60
N GLU A 141 -14.04 17.33 6.63
CA GLU A 141 -13.80 17.95 7.94
C GLU A 141 -12.63 17.31 8.70
N TYR A 142 -12.44 15.98 8.60
CA TYR A 142 -11.39 15.20 9.29
C TYR A 142 -11.01 15.77 10.67
N LYS A 143 -11.92 15.67 11.64
CA LYS A 143 -11.72 16.15 13.01
C LYS A 143 -10.65 15.29 13.70
N SER A 144 -9.66 15.93 14.30
CA SER A 144 -8.63 15.23 15.06
C SER A 144 -9.13 14.90 16.46
N LYS A 145 -8.82 13.70 16.98
CA LYS A 145 -9.15 13.31 18.37
C LYS A 145 -8.63 14.28 19.44
N GLU A 146 -7.70 15.19 19.13
CA GLU A 146 -7.27 16.26 20.05
C GLU A 146 -8.41 17.24 20.42
N GLU A 147 -9.51 17.29 19.66
CA GLU A 147 -10.71 18.08 19.96
C GLU A 147 -11.70 17.33 20.89
N GLU A 148 -11.50 16.04 21.13
CA GLU A 148 -12.34 15.19 21.96
C GLU A 148 -11.52 14.69 23.15
N ASN A 149 -11.68 15.33 24.31
CA ASN A 149 -11.03 14.96 25.58
C ASN A 149 -11.23 13.48 25.94
N GLN A 150 -10.39 12.56 25.46
CA GLN A 150 -10.33 11.19 25.97
C GLN A 150 -8.90 10.62 25.93
N GLU A 151 -8.46 10.21 27.11
CA GLU A 151 -7.35 9.30 27.36
C GLU A 151 -7.67 7.96 26.69
N GLU A 152 -6.99 7.61 25.60
CA GLU A 152 -7.03 6.24 25.04
C GLU A 152 -5.62 5.71 24.74
N GLU A 153 -5.50 4.42 24.94
CA GLU A 153 -4.31 3.58 25.11
C GLU A 153 -3.25 3.71 23.99
N GLU A 154 -1.96 3.64 24.38
CA GLU A 154 -0.79 3.93 23.56
C GLU A 154 -0.55 3.02 22.33
N GLU A 155 -1.37 2.00 22.08
CA GLU A 155 -0.99 0.93 21.15
C GLU A 155 -1.44 1.13 19.68
N MET A 156 -2.44 1.97 19.38
CA MET A 156 -2.88 2.22 17.98
C MET A 156 -3.35 3.66 17.72
N LYS A 157 -2.44 4.50 17.23
CA LYS A 157 -2.76 5.88 16.80
C LYS A 157 -3.11 5.91 15.32
N ALA A 158 -4.33 6.33 15.01
CA ALA A 158 -4.74 6.63 13.64
C ALA A 158 -3.94 7.81 13.10
N ILE A 159 -3.68 7.79 11.79
CA ILE A 159 -2.99 8.89 11.11
C ILE A 159 -3.79 10.19 11.23
N LYS A 160 -3.08 11.31 11.22
CA LYS A 160 -3.65 12.64 11.17
C LYS A 160 -3.75 13.13 9.73
N ILE A 161 -4.99 13.30 9.27
CA ILE A 161 -5.28 13.91 7.98
C ILE A 161 -5.26 15.44 8.18
N VAL A 162 -4.11 16.04 7.86
CA VAL A 162 -3.80 17.45 8.14
C VAL A 162 -3.15 18.10 6.92
N HIS A 163 -3.03 19.42 6.95
CA HIS A 163 -2.26 20.17 5.96
C HIS A 163 -0.76 19.88 6.10
N GLY A 164 -0.06 19.85 4.97
CA GLY A 164 1.39 19.72 4.93
C GLY A 164 1.96 20.29 3.64
N TYR A 165 3.19 19.90 3.32
CA TYR A 165 3.82 20.31 2.07
C TYR A 165 3.10 19.66 0.87
N SER A 166 2.57 20.47 -0.05
CA SER A 166 1.84 19.99 -1.22
C SER A 166 2.70 20.07 -2.47
N ARG A 167 3.12 18.92 -2.99
CA ARG A 167 3.87 18.80 -4.26
C ARG A 167 3.03 19.28 -5.46
N ASP A 168 1.72 19.07 -5.40
CA ASP A 168 0.73 19.45 -6.41
C ASP A 168 0.25 20.90 -6.32
N LYS A 169 0.86 21.72 -5.45
CA LYS A 169 0.53 23.13 -5.23
C LYS A 169 -0.92 23.37 -4.78
N ARG A 170 -1.45 22.45 -3.95
CA ARG A 170 -2.76 22.54 -3.27
C ARG A 170 -2.61 22.57 -1.75
N PRO A 171 -1.94 23.60 -1.18
CA PRO A 171 -1.75 23.71 0.27
C PRO A 171 -3.07 23.97 1.03
N ASP A 172 -4.16 24.25 0.32
CA ASP A 172 -5.50 24.39 0.87
C ASP A 172 -6.13 23.04 1.28
N LEU A 173 -5.68 21.94 0.68
CA LEU A 173 -6.21 20.61 0.94
C LEU A 173 -5.48 19.93 2.11
N LYS A 174 -6.24 19.18 2.90
CA LYS A 174 -5.67 18.23 3.86
C LYS A 174 -5.09 17.05 3.08
N GLN A 175 -4.14 16.34 3.68
CA GLN A 175 -3.49 15.20 3.04
C GLN A 175 -3.09 14.13 4.03
N PHE A 176 -2.67 12.99 3.49
CA PHE A 176 -1.88 11.96 4.17
C PHE A 176 -0.76 11.52 3.23
N ILE A 177 0.27 10.89 3.78
CA ILE A 177 1.45 10.45 3.02
C ILE A 177 1.40 8.93 2.85
N ILE A 178 1.77 8.47 1.65
CA ILE A 178 1.97 7.05 1.33
C ILE A 178 3.45 6.85 1.01
N ASP A 179 4.12 6.05 1.82
CA ASP A 179 5.44 5.52 1.53
C ASP A 179 5.31 4.12 0.92
N MET A 180 5.95 3.89 -0.22
CA MET A 180 5.86 2.61 -0.91
C MET A 180 7.23 2.13 -1.37
N VAL A 181 7.52 0.85 -1.12
CA VAL A 181 8.65 0.15 -1.74
C VAL A 181 8.10 -0.74 -2.85
N VAL A 182 8.59 -0.54 -4.07
CA VAL A 182 8.23 -1.35 -5.24
C VAL A 182 9.43 -2.13 -5.76
N SER A 183 9.18 -3.26 -6.41
CA SER A 183 10.22 -4.01 -7.11
C SER A 183 10.66 -3.31 -8.39
N GLY A 184 11.94 -3.37 -8.74
CA GLY A 184 12.40 -3.05 -10.09
C GLY A 184 11.89 -4.02 -11.17
N ASP A 185 11.32 -5.16 -10.78
CA ASP A 185 10.61 -6.09 -11.65
C ASP A 185 9.12 -5.71 -11.72
N GLY A 186 8.77 -4.94 -12.75
CA GLY A 186 7.39 -4.58 -13.06
C GLY A 186 6.70 -3.65 -12.05
N ASP A 187 7.47 -2.94 -11.22
CA ASP A 187 6.98 -1.96 -10.23
C ASP A 187 5.97 -2.54 -9.23
N VAL A 188 6.08 -3.85 -8.95
CA VAL A 188 5.17 -4.53 -8.03
C VAL A 188 5.37 -4.01 -6.61
N PRO A 189 4.31 -3.51 -5.94
CA PRO A 189 4.41 -3.06 -4.55
C PRO A 189 4.75 -4.20 -3.58
N LEU A 190 5.78 -3.98 -2.75
CA LEU A 190 6.29 -4.95 -1.77
C LEU A 190 6.08 -4.50 -0.31
N TYR A 191 5.96 -3.19 -0.11
CA TYR A 191 5.74 -2.58 1.20
C TYR A 191 4.95 -1.27 1.05
N LEU A 192 4.09 -0.99 2.03
CA LEU A 192 3.30 0.23 2.08
C LEU A 192 3.11 0.68 3.52
N LYS A 193 3.36 1.96 3.79
CA LYS A 193 3.08 2.62 5.07
C LYS A 193 2.40 3.94 4.82
N ILE A 194 1.45 4.27 5.72
CA ILE A 194 0.67 5.49 5.66
C ILE A 194 1.04 6.35 6.86
N ASP A 195 1.30 7.63 6.64
CA ASP A 195 1.68 8.59 7.68
C ASP A 195 0.79 9.84 7.66
N ASP A 196 0.94 10.62 8.73
CA ASP A 196 0.33 11.93 8.90
C ASP A 196 0.65 12.86 7.72
N GLY A 197 -0.29 13.72 7.36
CA GLY A 197 -0.16 14.63 6.20
C GLY A 197 0.99 15.62 6.24
N ASN A 198 1.66 15.77 7.39
CA ASN A 198 2.80 16.66 7.60
C ASN A 198 4.10 15.91 7.95
N ALA A 199 4.17 14.60 7.72
CA ALA A 199 5.41 13.84 7.83
C ALA A 199 6.46 14.35 6.82
N ASP A 200 7.74 14.39 7.24
CA ASP A 200 8.87 14.82 6.40
C ASP A 200 9.62 13.61 5.85
N ASP A 201 9.59 13.43 4.53
CA ASP A 201 10.21 12.32 3.79
C ASP A 201 11.67 12.06 4.18
N LYS A 202 12.45 13.11 4.50
CA LYS A 202 13.89 13.00 4.75
C LYS A 202 14.24 12.17 5.98
N SER A 203 13.40 12.17 7.01
CA SER A 203 13.68 11.46 8.26
C SER A 203 13.20 10.01 8.24
N VAL A 204 12.28 9.66 7.33
CA VAL A 204 11.58 8.38 7.37
C VAL A 204 12.12 7.34 6.40
N PHE A 205 12.75 7.73 5.28
CA PHE A 205 13.13 6.76 4.24
C PHE A 205 14.04 5.63 4.73
N VAL A 206 15.03 5.95 5.55
CA VAL A 206 15.94 4.93 6.11
C VAL A 206 15.20 3.99 7.06
N GLU A 207 14.26 4.52 7.86
CA GLU A 207 13.39 3.70 8.70
C GLU A 207 12.57 2.74 7.85
N ARG A 208 11.96 3.22 6.75
CA ARG A 208 11.14 2.39 5.86
C ARG A 208 11.94 1.29 5.18
N LEU A 209 13.14 1.58 4.70
CA LEU A 209 14.02 0.56 4.12
C LEU A 209 14.45 -0.47 5.17
N LYS A 210 14.70 -0.03 6.41
CA LYS A 210 14.96 -0.96 7.52
C LYS A 210 13.72 -1.81 7.81
N GLU A 211 12.54 -1.23 7.98
CA GLU A 211 11.30 -1.99 8.22
C GLU A 211 11.01 -3.01 7.11
N PHE A 212 11.26 -2.63 5.86
CA PHE A 212 11.17 -3.52 4.70
C PHE A 212 12.16 -4.68 4.79
N THR A 213 13.45 -4.40 4.98
CA THR A 213 14.51 -5.44 5.06
C THR A 213 14.37 -6.36 6.27
N HIS A 214 13.67 -5.96 7.33
CA HIS A 214 13.35 -6.87 8.44
C HIS A 214 12.20 -7.82 8.10
N GLN A 215 11.27 -7.41 7.23
CA GLN A 215 10.13 -8.22 6.80
C GLN A 215 10.44 -9.09 5.58
N TRP A 216 11.49 -8.74 4.83
CA TRP A 216 11.90 -9.39 3.60
C TRP A 216 13.36 -9.81 3.65
N THR A 217 13.67 -11.06 3.27
CA THR A 217 15.06 -11.43 2.95
C THR A 217 15.47 -10.72 1.65
N PHE A 218 16.24 -9.64 1.77
CA PHE A 218 16.62 -8.76 0.67
C PHE A 218 18.11 -8.43 0.73
N GLU A 219 18.84 -8.76 -0.35
CA GLU A 219 20.28 -8.48 -0.51
C GLU A 219 20.57 -7.59 -1.73
N GLY A 220 19.50 -7.06 -2.32
CA GLY A 220 19.50 -6.20 -3.50
C GLY A 220 19.87 -4.75 -3.19
N ILE A 221 19.61 -3.88 -4.16
CA ILE A 221 19.94 -2.45 -4.10
C ILE A 221 18.69 -1.62 -3.80
N CYS A 222 18.75 -0.77 -2.79
CA CYS A 222 17.70 0.21 -2.48
C CYS A 222 17.91 1.49 -3.31
N VAL A 223 16.94 1.85 -4.14
CA VAL A 223 16.96 3.07 -4.95
C VAL A 223 15.99 4.08 -4.34
N ALA A 224 16.45 5.29 -4.09
CA ALA A 224 15.59 6.38 -3.60
C ALA A 224 16.00 7.72 -4.23
N ASP A 225 15.10 8.69 -4.15
CA ASP A 225 15.36 10.04 -4.66
C ASP A 225 16.40 10.79 -3.81
N SER A 226 16.64 12.05 -4.18
CA SER A 226 17.63 12.91 -3.51
C SER A 226 17.32 13.25 -2.04
N ALA A 227 16.12 12.97 -1.52
CA ALA A 227 15.81 13.14 -0.11
C ALA A 227 16.61 12.17 0.78
N LEU A 228 17.02 11.01 0.24
CA LEU A 228 17.90 10.08 0.93
C LEU A 228 19.31 10.65 1.15
N TYR A 229 19.74 11.64 0.35
CA TYR A 229 21.10 12.20 0.39
C TYR A 229 21.26 13.21 1.54
N THR A 230 21.39 12.70 2.76
CA THR A 230 21.82 13.45 3.95
C THR A 230 22.94 12.68 4.67
N ALA A 231 23.84 13.37 5.37
CA ALA A 231 24.92 12.71 6.09
C ALA A 231 24.40 11.69 7.13
N GLU A 232 23.31 12.04 7.82
CA GLU A 232 22.64 11.17 8.77
C GLU A 232 22.07 9.92 8.09
N ASN A 233 21.36 10.08 6.97
CA ASN A 233 20.76 8.96 6.25
C ASN A 233 21.82 8.03 5.66
N ILE A 234 22.86 8.59 5.02
CA ILE A 234 23.96 7.80 4.46
C ILE A 234 24.65 6.98 5.55
N GLY A 235 24.95 7.59 6.71
CA GLY A 235 25.50 6.86 7.85
C GLY A 235 24.55 5.77 8.35
N ALA A 236 23.25 6.06 8.42
CA ALA A 236 22.24 5.10 8.87
C ALA A 236 21.95 3.97 7.86
N MET A 237 22.38 4.12 6.61
CA MET A 237 22.29 3.12 5.54
C MET A 237 23.47 2.13 5.51
N THR A 238 24.40 2.24 6.47
CA THR A 238 25.53 1.29 6.62
C THR A 238 25.04 -0.16 6.64
N GLY A 239 25.61 -0.99 5.76
CA GLY A 239 25.26 -2.42 5.64
C GLY A 239 24.16 -2.73 4.62
N MET A 240 23.55 -1.72 4.01
CA MET A 240 22.63 -1.86 2.87
C MET A 240 23.29 -1.36 1.59
N LYS A 241 22.95 -1.97 0.45
CA LYS A 241 23.33 -1.44 -0.86
C LYS A 241 22.32 -0.38 -1.28
N TRP A 242 22.78 0.79 -1.74
CA TRP A 242 21.85 1.87 -2.11
C TRP A 242 22.33 2.72 -3.28
N ILE A 243 21.35 3.31 -3.98
CA ILE A 243 21.51 4.30 -5.04
C ILE A 243 20.64 5.51 -4.72
N THR A 244 21.22 6.71 -4.74
CA THR A 244 20.49 7.98 -4.70
C THR A 244 21.12 9.03 -5.60
N ARG A 245 20.35 10.06 -5.92
CA ARG A 245 20.79 11.23 -6.70
C ARG A 245 21.31 12.31 -5.75
N VAL A 246 22.45 12.92 -6.11
CA VAL A 246 22.92 14.14 -5.42
C VAL A 246 21.94 15.29 -5.66
N PRO A 247 21.44 15.99 -4.62
CA PRO A 247 20.62 17.18 -4.79
C PRO A 247 21.38 18.25 -5.58
N PHE A 248 20.68 18.95 -6.48
CA PHE A 248 21.29 19.96 -7.36
C PHE A 248 22.03 21.08 -6.60
N ILE A 249 21.63 21.37 -5.36
CA ILE A 249 22.26 22.38 -4.50
C ILE A 249 23.74 22.04 -4.22
N PHE A 250 24.08 20.76 -4.10
CA PHE A 250 25.45 20.29 -3.84
C PHE A 250 26.26 20.03 -5.11
N TYR A 251 25.66 20.22 -6.28
CA TYR A 251 26.27 19.89 -7.56
C TYR A 251 27.59 20.64 -7.81
N SER A 252 27.65 21.92 -7.43
CA SER A 252 28.85 22.75 -7.58
C SER A 252 30.01 22.35 -6.66
N GLU A 253 29.71 21.78 -5.49
CA GLU A 253 30.71 21.27 -4.54
C GLU A 253 31.19 19.88 -4.97
N CYS A 254 30.30 18.98 -5.39
CA CYS A 254 30.66 17.65 -5.86
C CYS A 254 31.54 17.65 -7.12
N ILE A 255 31.34 18.60 -8.07
CA ILE A 255 32.25 18.73 -9.23
C ILE A 255 33.66 19.14 -8.78
N ARG A 256 33.78 20.01 -7.77
CA ARG A 256 35.08 20.44 -7.23
C ARG A 256 35.83 19.29 -6.54
N GLU A 257 35.12 18.41 -5.85
CA GLU A 257 35.70 17.22 -5.23
C GLU A 257 36.05 16.13 -6.24
N LYS A 258 35.20 15.82 -7.23
CA LYS A 258 35.54 14.86 -8.31
C LYS A 258 36.73 15.29 -9.18
N THR A 259 37.00 16.60 -9.27
CA THR A 259 38.20 17.11 -9.96
C THR A 259 39.47 16.98 -9.09
N ARG A 260 39.33 16.74 -7.78
CA ARG A 260 40.44 16.48 -6.83
C ARG A 260 40.66 15.00 -6.56
N GLU A 261 39.60 14.19 -6.58
CA GLU A 261 39.65 12.76 -6.32
C GLU A 261 39.43 11.96 -7.61
N SER A 262 40.50 11.83 -8.38
CA SER A 262 40.71 10.63 -9.21
C SER A 262 41.06 9.47 -8.26
N GLY A 263 40.10 9.04 -7.44
CA GLY A 263 40.34 8.08 -6.38
C GLY A 263 39.02 7.66 -5.75
N SER A 264 38.66 6.40 -5.96
CA SER A 264 37.56 5.71 -5.30
C SER A 264 37.62 5.89 -3.79
N ASN A 265 36.69 6.65 -3.22
CA ASN A 265 36.28 6.46 -1.83
C ASN A 265 35.09 5.50 -1.85
N SER A 266 35.42 4.22 -1.75
CA SER A 266 34.50 3.11 -1.56
C SER A 266 34.16 2.99 -0.08
N ASP A 267 33.10 3.66 0.35
CA ASP A 267 32.22 2.99 1.30
C ASP A 267 31.51 1.90 0.49
N ASP A 268 32.01 0.66 0.60
CA ASP A 268 31.85 -0.48 -0.34
C ASP A 268 30.41 -0.91 -0.71
N ASN A 269 29.37 -0.18 -0.28
CA ASN A 269 27.96 -0.52 -0.51
C ASN A 269 27.10 0.60 -1.13
N GLY A 270 27.58 1.85 -1.26
CA GLY A 270 26.78 2.98 -1.77
C GLY A 270 27.22 3.47 -3.14
N ILE A 271 26.29 3.66 -4.08
CA ILE A 271 26.55 4.33 -5.36
C ILE A 271 25.77 5.65 -5.42
N VAL A 272 26.51 6.75 -5.52
CA VAL A 272 25.93 8.09 -5.67
C VAL A 272 25.90 8.48 -7.15
N LEU A 273 24.71 8.66 -7.71
CA LEU A 273 24.55 9.11 -9.09
C LEU A 273 24.60 10.65 -9.13
N VAL A 274 25.65 11.15 -9.79
CA VAL A 274 25.78 12.58 -10.14
C VAL A 274 25.26 12.73 -11.57
N SER A 275 24.04 13.24 -11.72
CA SER A 275 23.48 13.52 -13.05
C SER A 275 24.25 14.65 -13.69
N VAL A 276 24.92 14.39 -14.82
CA VAL A 276 25.67 15.42 -15.57
C VAL A 276 24.70 16.46 -16.14
#